data_AF-A0A661FRF7-F1
#
_entry.id   AF-A0A661FRF7-F1
#
_cell.length_a   1.000
_cell.length_b   1.000
_cell.length_c   1.000
_cell.angle_alpha   90.00
_cell.angle_beta   90.00
_cell.angle_gamma   90.00
#
_symmetry.space_group_name_H-M   'P 1'
#
loop_
_entity.id
_entity.type
_entity.pdbx_description
1 polymer ?
#
loop_
_entity_poly.entity_id
_entity_poly.type
_entity_poly.pdbx_seq_one_letter_code
_entity_poly.pdbx_strand_id
1 'polypeptide(L)'
;MSLFDELKRRKVFRVAIAYVIGAWVFVQAADLVADNFNAPDRVMQMIITLLVVGLPVSLVLAWVFDLTPDGVIRTQNDDTNLPALSNALTYSLLGGMFAVVAVILYLIWPQTSPPPPTAFDNSIAVLPFANASAAEEDAEFFAVGMHDELLTRLADITALKVISRTSVMEYRDTTKNMRQIGEELGV
;
A
#
# COMPACT_ATOMS: atom_id res chain seq x y z
N MET A 1 43.48 -4.38 -3.66
CA MET A 1 43.05 -4.02 -5.03
C MET A 1 41.57 -3.72 -4.92
N SER A 2 41.21 -2.44 -5.02
CA SER A 2 39.89 -1.96 -4.60
C SER A 2 38.84 -2.16 -5.71
N LEU A 3 37.63 -2.60 -5.36
CA LEU A 3 36.47 -2.63 -6.28
C LEU A 3 36.23 -1.27 -6.96
N PHE A 4 36.62 -0.17 -6.31
CA PHE A 4 36.59 1.18 -6.86
C PHE A 4 37.56 1.39 -8.03
N ASP A 5 38.74 0.74 -8.00
CA ASP A 5 39.74 0.85 -9.07
C ASP A 5 39.30 0.04 -10.29
N GLU A 6 38.66 -1.12 -10.07
CA GLU A 6 38.08 -1.98 -11.11
C GLU A 6 36.91 -1.27 -11.84
N LEU A 7 36.02 -0.58 -11.11
CA LEU A 7 34.89 0.18 -11.66
C LEU A 7 35.34 1.42 -12.44
N LYS A 8 36.44 2.06 -12.01
CA LYS A 8 37.01 3.24 -12.67
C LYS A 8 37.72 2.91 -13.97
N ARG A 9 38.36 1.73 -14.06
CA ARG A 9 39.09 1.27 -15.25
C ARG A 9 38.17 0.89 -16.42
N ARG A 10 36.94 0.44 -16.15
CA ARG A 10 36.00 -0.10 -17.16
C ARG A 10 34.96 0.89 -17.69
N LYS A 11 35.15 2.22 -17.52
CA LYS A 11 34.21 3.27 -17.96
C LYS A 11 32.78 3.16 -17.38
N VAL A 12 32.53 2.30 -16.39
CA VAL A 12 31.21 2.08 -15.76
C VAL A 12 30.64 3.37 -15.18
N PHE A 13 31.49 4.27 -14.66
CA PHE A 13 31.10 5.60 -14.22
C PHE A 13 30.41 6.43 -15.30
N ARG A 14 30.80 6.30 -16.57
CA ARG A 14 30.16 7.04 -17.68
C ARG A 14 28.72 6.57 -17.89
N VAL A 15 28.49 5.26 -17.81
CA VAL A 15 27.15 4.67 -17.93
C VAL A 15 26.31 5.02 -16.70
N ALA A 16 26.88 4.96 -15.50
CA ALA A 16 26.21 5.38 -14.27
C ALA A 16 25.74 6.84 -14.34
N ILE A 17 26.64 7.75 -14.77
CA ILE A 17 26.34 9.17 -14.92
C ILE A 17 25.27 9.39 -16.01
N ALA A 18 25.41 8.74 -17.18
CA ALA A 18 24.42 8.84 -18.26
C ALA A 18 23.05 8.31 -17.83
N TYR A 19 23.01 7.21 -17.07
CA TYR A 19 21.79 6.65 -16.53
C TYR A 19 21.13 7.60 -15.54
N VAL A 20 21.88 8.17 -14.59
CA VAL A 20 21.34 9.12 -13.61
C VAL A 20 20.77 10.36 -14.31
N ILE A 21 21.47 10.92 -15.30
CA ILE A 21 20.99 12.07 -16.07
C ILE A 21 19.73 11.70 -16.85
N GLY A 22 19.73 10.56 -17.55
CA GLY A 22 18.57 10.09 -18.32
C GLY A 22 17.35 9.79 -17.44
N ALA A 23 17.58 9.14 -16.30
CA ALA A 23 16.57 8.87 -15.28
C ALA A 23 15.96 10.16 -14.74
N TRP A 24 16.79 11.15 -14.44
CA TRP A 24 16.32 12.46 -13.95
C TRP A 24 15.45 13.17 -14.99
N VAL A 25 15.87 13.22 -16.25
CA VAL A 25 15.06 13.79 -17.35
C VAL A 25 13.75 13.02 -17.53
N PHE A 26 13.80 11.68 -17.41
CA PHE A 26 12.62 10.83 -17.53
C PHE A 26 11.60 11.09 -16.42
N VAL A 27 12.05 11.22 -15.16
CA VAL A 27 11.18 11.57 -14.02
C VAL A 27 10.53 12.92 -14.26
N GLN A 28 11.30 13.93 -14.71
CA GLN A 28 10.76 15.25 -14.98
C GLN A 28 9.70 15.24 -16.11
N ALA A 29 9.89 14.43 -17.14
CA ALA A 29 8.89 14.24 -18.19
C ALA A 29 7.66 13.45 -17.69
N ALA A 30 7.88 12.45 -16.83
CA ALA A 30 6.82 11.65 -16.23
C ALA A 30 5.94 12.48 -15.28
N ASP A 31 6.53 13.38 -14.48
CA ASP A 31 5.81 14.32 -13.62
C ASP A 31 4.84 15.17 -14.43
N LEU A 32 5.31 15.75 -15.55
CA LEU A 32 4.47 16.57 -16.44
C LEU A 32 3.24 15.81 -16.96
N VAL A 33 3.43 14.54 -17.34
CA VAL A 33 2.34 13.69 -17.82
C VAL A 33 1.44 13.28 -16.66
N ALA A 34 2.01 12.86 -15.54
CA ALA A 34 1.28 12.42 -14.35
C ALA A 34 0.34 13.53 -13.85
N ASP A 35 0.85 14.75 -13.70
CA ASP A 35 0.07 15.91 -13.26
C ASP A 35 -1.06 16.23 -14.24
N ASN A 36 -0.77 16.21 -15.55
CA ASN A 36 -1.76 16.50 -16.59
C ASN A 36 -2.90 15.47 -16.62
N PHE A 37 -2.63 14.20 -16.28
CA PHE A 37 -3.62 13.14 -16.22
C PHE A 37 -4.19 12.91 -14.82
N ASN A 38 -3.83 13.73 -13.82
CA ASN A 38 -4.22 13.55 -12.41
C ASN A 38 -3.89 12.14 -11.90
N ALA A 39 -2.72 11.63 -12.30
CA ALA A 39 -2.30 10.27 -11.99
C ALA A 39 -2.10 10.11 -10.46
N PRO A 40 -2.50 8.96 -9.88
CA PRO A 40 -2.28 8.72 -8.45
C PRO A 40 -0.79 8.69 -8.09
N ASP A 41 -0.44 9.13 -6.87
CA ASP A 41 0.95 9.17 -6.35
C ASP A 41 1.69 7.82 -6.47
N ARG A 42 0.95 6.71 -6.42
CA ARG A 42 1.51 5.35 -6.58
C ARG A 42 2.18 5.15 -7.94
N VAL A 43 1.69 5.79 -9.00
CA VAL A 43 2.26 5.67 -10.35
C VAL A 43 3.68 6.23 -10.37
N MET A 44 3.87 7.42 -9.79
CA MET A 44 5.20 8.03 -9.67
C MET A 44 6.13 7.17 -8.81
N GLN A 45 5.62 6.63 -7.69
CA GLN A 45 6.38 5.75 -6.82
C GLN A 45 6.84 4.46 -7.53
N MET A 46 6.00 3.87 -8.38
CA MET A 46 6.37 2.71 -9.21
C MET A 46 7.46 3.06 -10.22
N ILE A 47 7.36 4.21 -10.89
CA ILE A 47 8.36 4.69 -11.86
C ILE A 47 9.72 4.90 -11.20
N ILE A 48 9.76 5.62 -10.09
CA ILE A 48 10.99 5.89 -9.33
C ILE A 48 11.60 4.58 -8.84
N THR A 49 10.78 3.68 -8.31
CA THR A 49 11.24 2.36 -7.86
C THR A 49 11.88 1.57 -9.00
N LEU A 50 11.24 1.53 -10.16
CA LEU A 50 11.75 0.84 -11.34
C LEU A 50 13.09 1.43 -11.78
N LEU A 51 13.25 2.76 -11.76
CA LEU A 51 14.51 3.43 -12.09
C LEU A 51 15.61 3.12 -11.07
N VAL A 52 15.30 3.14 -9.77
CA VAL A 52 16.27 2.81 -8.72
C VAL A 52 16.74 1.37 -8.85
N VAL A 53 15.83 0.45 -9.16
CA VAL A 53 16.14 -0.97 -9.39
C VAL A 53 16.88 -1.19 -10.72
N GLY A 54 16.53 -0.43 -11.75
CA GLY A 54 17.17 -0.49 -13.06
C GLY A 54 18.62 -0.02 -13.06
N LEU A 55 19.00 0.84 -12.10
CA LEU A 55 20.38 1.32 -11.96
C LEU A 55 21.37 0.17 -11.66
N PRO A 56 21.20 -0.67 -10.61
CA PRO A 56 22.00 -1.86 -10.41
C PRO A 56 22.05 -2.77 -11.64
N VAL A 57 20.91 -2.97 -12.32
CA VAL A 57 20.84 -3.79 -13.55
C VAL A 57 21.75 -3.22 -14.62
N SER A 58 21.66 -1.91 -14.86
CA SER A 58 22.49 -1.23 -15.86
C SER A 58 23.98 -1.31 -15.53
N LEU A 59 24.36 -1.25 -14.24
CA LEU A 59 25.75 -1.36 -13.81
C LEU A 59 26.29 -2.78 -14.00
N VAL A 60 25.49 -3.80 -13.66
CA VAL A 60 25.84 -5.20 -13.88
C VAL A 60 25.96 -5.48 -15.38
N LEU A 61 25.03 -5.01 -16.21
CA LEU A 61 25.10 -5.16 -17.66
C LEU A 61 26.32 -4.44 -18.25
N ALA A 62 26.63 -3.23 -17.82
CA ALA A 62 27.83 -2.50 -18.24
C ALA A 62 29.13 -3.17 -17.77
N TRP A 63 29.08 -4.00 -16.73
CA TRP A 63 30.21 -4.78 -16.21
C TRP A 63 30.37 -6.12 -16.93
N VAL A 64 29.26 -6.79 -17.27
CA VAL A 64 29.24 -8.10 -17.96
C VAL A 64 29.46 -7.96 -19.46
N PHE A 65 28.75 -7.03 -20.08
CA PHE A 65 28.92 -6.68 -21.47
C PHE A 65 29.94 -5.55 -21.53
N ASP A 66 31.23 -5.89 -21.65
CA ASP A 66 32.24 -4.96 -22.17
C ASP A 66 31.79 -4.56 -23.59
N LEU A 67 30.85 -3.61 -23.69
CA LEU A 67 30.47 -2.94 -24.93
C LEU A 67 31.64 -2.05 -25.32
N THR A 68 32.66 -2.73 -25.84
CA THR A 68 33.83 -2.17 -26.49
C THR A 68 33.33 -1.27 -27.62
N PRO A 69 33.63 0.04 -27.59
CA PRO A 69 33.23 0.98 -28.64
C PRO A 69 34.17 0.93 -29.86
N ASP A 70 34.98 -0.12 -29.98
CA ASP A 70 35.70 -0.44 -31.19
C ASP A 70 35.07 -1.72 -31.74
N GLY A 71 34.28 -1.57 -32.80
CA GLY A 71 33.50 -2.64 -33.42
C GLY A 71 34.33 -3.88 -33.72
N VAL A 72 33.63 -4.99 -33.96
CA VAL A 72 34.17 -6.31 -34.34
C VAL A 72 35.51 -6.22 -35.09
N ILE A 73 36.62 -6.30 -34.36
CA ILE A 73 37.92 -6.67 -34.93
C ILE A 73 38.31 -7.99 -34.28
N ARG A 74 38.16 -9.07 -35.06
CA ARG A 74 38.93 -10.31 -34.88
C ARG A 74 40.41 -9.93 -34.85
N THR A 75 41.02 -9.93 -33.67
CA THR A 75 42.45 -10.24 -33.57
C THR A 75 42.63 -11.27 -32.45
N GLN A 76 42.86 -12.49 -32.93
CA GLN A 76 43.60 -13.54 -32.25
C GLN A 76 44.81 -12.94 -31.52
N ASN A 77 44.91 -13.21 -30.22
CA ASN A 77 46.16 -13.60 -29.58
C ASN A 77 45.84 -14.36 -28.30
N ASP A 78 46.36 -15.59 -28.31
CA ASP A 78 46.35 -16.57 -27.25
C ASP A 78 47.03 -16.06 -25.96
N ASP A 79 46.75 -16.78 -24.87
CA ASP A 79 47.55 -16.89 -23.66
C ASP A 79 47.53 -15.71 -22.68
N THR A 80 46.40 -15.54 -21.99
CA THR A 80 46.48 -15.23 -20.55
C THR A 80 45.32 -15.89 -19.83
N ASN A 81 45.63 -16.93 -19.04
CA ASN A 81 44.76 -17.53 -18.05
C ASN A 81 44.38 -16.49 -16.98
N LEU A 82 43.50 -15.54 -17.32
CA LEU A 82 42.81 -14.72 -16.35
C LEU A 82 41.70 -15.60 -15.76
N PRO A 83 41.62 -15.74 -14.43
CA PRO A 83 40.63 -16.60 -13.82
C PRO A 83 39.26 -16.12 -14.27
N ALA A 84 38.55 -17.00 -14.96
CA ALA A 84 37.12 -16.88 -15.20
C ALA A 84 36.45 -16.77 -13.82
N LEU A 85 36.33 -15.54 -13.30
CA LEU A 85 35.39 -15.22 -12.24
C LEU A 85 34.02 -15.45 -12.88
N SER A 86 33.58 -16.66 -12.60
CA SER A 86 32.66 -17.53 -13.31
C SER A 86 31.34 -16.89 -13.69
N ASN A 87 30.75 -17.36 -14.81
CA ASN A 87 29.37 -17.12 -15.19
C ASN A 87 28.39 -17.35 -14.01
N ALA A 88 28.72 -18.23 -13.07
CA ALA A 88 27.96 -18.48 -11.85
C ALA A 88 27.87 -17.26 -10.91
N LEU A 89 28.92 -16.45 -10.79
CA LEU A 89 28.91 -15.21 -10.00
C LEU A 89 28.00 -14.16 -10.65
N THR A 90 28.00 -14.11 -11.98
CA THR A 90 27.12 -13.24 -12.78
C THR A 90 25.65 -13.62 -12.65
N TYR A 91 25.31 -14.91 -12.76
CA TYR A 91 23.93 -15.39 -12.54
C TYR A 91 23.48 -15.22 -11.08
N SER A 92 24.40 -15.35 -10.11
CA SER A 92 24.12 -15.08 -8.69
C SER A 92 23.75 -13.61 -8.43
N LEU A 93 24.49 -12.66 -9.01
CA LEU A 93 24.18 -11.23 -8.89
C LEU A 93 22.87 -10.87 -9.59
N LEU A 94 22.59 -11.46 -10.76
CA LEU A 94 21.35 -11.24 -11.51
C LEU A 94 20.13 -11.82 -10.75
N GLY A 95 20.27 -13.02 -10.17
CA GLY A 95 19.24 -13.66 -9.35
C GLY A 95 18.98 -12.90 -8.05
N GLY A 96 20.03 -12.42 -7.37
CA GLY A 96 19.90 -11.57 -6.18
C GLY A 96 19.18 -10.26 -6.47
N MET A 97 19.48 -9.64 -7.62
CA MET A 97 18.80 -8.42 -8.05
C MET A 97 17.31 -8.67 -8.36
N PHE A 98 16.98 -9.76 -9.07
CA PHE A 98 15.59 -10.14 -9.32
C PHE A 98 14.81 -10.37 -8.02
N ALA A 99 15.43 -11.02 -7.02
CA ALA A 99 14.83 -11.21 -5.71
C ALA A 99 14.57 -9.86 -4.99
N VAL A 100 15.51 -8.91 -5.06
CA VAL A 100 15.31 -7.56 -4.51
C VAL A 100 14.18 -6.82 -5.21
N VAL A 101 14.07 -6.91 -6.55
CA VAL A 101 12.94 -6.33 -7.29
C VAL A 101 11.61 -6.93 -6.82
N ALA A 102 11.55 -8.27 -6.72
CA ALA A 102 10.35 -8.98 -6.29
C ALA A 102 9.94 -8.59 -4.87
N VAL A 103 10.90 -8.43 -3.96
CA VAL A 103 10.65 -7.95 -2.59
C VAL A 103 10.14 -6.52 -2.60
N ILE A 104 10.75 -5.62 -3.37
CA ILE A 104 10.30 -4.22 -3.44
C ILE A 104 8.90 -4.12 -4.05
N LEU A 105 8.61 -4.87 -5.12
CA LEU A 105 7.26 -4.96 -5.70
C LEU A 105 6.26 -5.54 -4.71
N TYR A 106 6.65 -6.55 -3.91
CA TYR A 106 5.83 -7.08 -2.82
C TYR A 106 5.54 -6.06 -1.73
N LEU A 107 6.54 -5.23 -1.36
CA LEU A 107 6.38 -4.19 -0.35
C LEU A 107 5.52 -3.01 -0.83
N ILE A 108 5.58 -2.69 -2.14
CA ILE A 108 4.82 -1.59 -2.76
C ILE A 108 3.43 -2.05 -3.21
N TRP A 109 3.22 -3.35 -3.40
CA TRP A 109 1.89 -3.89 -3.66
C TRP A 109 0.96 -3.39 -2.54
N PRO A 110 -0.17 -2.74 -2.88
CA PRO A 110 -1.10 -2.26 -1.87
C PRO A 110 -1.52 -3.46 -1.04
N GLN A 111 -0.96 -3.56 0.15
CA GLN A 111 -1.49 -4.40 1.20
C GLN A 111 -2.84 -3.77 1.50
N THR A 112 -3.88 -4.26 0.82
CA THR A 112 -5.25 -3.97 1.15
C THR A 112 -5.45 -4.57 2.53
N SER A 113 -5.02 -3.81 3.54
CA SER A 113 -5.45 -4.02 4.90
C SER A 113 -6.98 -4.02 4.78
N PRO A 114 -7.66 -5.09 5.23
CA PRO A 114 -9.10 -5.02 5.40
C PRO A 114 -9.37 -3.70 6.09
N PRO A 115 -10.28 -2.84 5.57
CA PRO A 115 -10.59 -1.60 6.25
C PRO A 115 -10.83 -1.96 7.71
N PRO A 116 -10.16 -1.30 8.66
CA PRO A 116 -10.39 -1.58 10.07
C PRO A 116 -11.92 -1.57 10.25
N PRO A 117 -12.50 -2.56 10.95
CA PRO A 117 -13.93 -2.55 11.20
C PRO A 117 -14.24 -1.14 11.66
N THR A 118 -15.15 -0.46 10.97
CA THR A 118 -15.53 0.91 11.27
C THR A 118 -16.03 0.91 12.71
N ALA A 119 -15.10 1.10 13.64
CA ALA A 119 -15.39 1.54 14.97
C ALA A 119 -15.88 2.95 14.71
N PHE A 120 -17.19 3.06 14.56
CA PHE A 120 -17.80 4.35 14.72
C PHE A 120 -17.43 4.74 16.14
N ASP A 121 -16.51 5.71 16.28
CA ASP A 121 -16.10 6.24 17.58
C ASP A 121 -17.32 6.73 18.38
N ASN A 122 -18.40 7.04 17.66
CA ASN A 122 -19.71 7.39 18.18
C ASN A 122 -20.74 6.34 17.76
N SER A 123 -21.17 5.52 18.71
CA SER A 123 -22.31 4.63 18.57
C SER A 123 -23.37 4.98 19.62
N ILE A 124 -24.64 4.77 19.30
CA ILE A 124 -25.75 5.00 20.21
C ILE A 124 -26.75 3.85 20.14
N ALA A 125 -27.16 3.39 21.32
CA ALA A 125 -28.33 2.53 21.48
C ALA A 125 -29.42 3.34 22.17
N VAL A 126 -30.59 3.40 21.56
CA VAL A 126 -31.78 3.94 22.22
C VAL A 126 -32.51 2.74 22.81
N LEU A 127 -32.83 2.77 24.10
CA LEU A 127 -33.62 1.71 24.72
C LEU A 127 -35.12 1.90 24.45
N PRO A 128 -35.91 0.81 24.42
CA PRO A 128 -37.36 0.91 24.29
C PRO A 128 -37.94 1.76 25.42
N PHE A 129 -38.82 2.69 25.09
CA PHE A 129 -39.43 3.55 26.09
C PHE A 129 -40.44 2.78 26.94
N ALA A 130 -40.38 2.99 28.26
CA ALA A 130 -41.38 2.48 29.19
C ALA A 130 -42.68 3.28 29.05
N ASN A 131 -43.81 2.58 29.07
CA ASN A 131 -45.12 3.22 29.13
C ASN A 131 -45.40 3.67 30.57
N ALA A 132 -45.47 4.98 30.79
CA ALA A 132 -45.79 5.57 32.09
C ALA A 132 -47.29 5.90 32.26
N SER A 133 -48.11 5.65 31.23
CA SER A 133 -49.56 5.89 31.28
C SER A 133 -50.27 4.75 32.02
N ALA A 134 -51.17 5.09 32.93
CA ALA A 134 -52.02 4.11 33.63
C ALA A 134 -53.21 3.63 32.76
N ALA A 135 -53.42 4.23 31.58
CA ALA A 135 -54.54 3.95 30.71
C ALA A 135 -54.06 3.54 29.30
N GLU A 136 -54.58 2.39 28.88
CA GLU A 136 -54.75 1.87 27.50
C GLU A 136 -53.53 1.32 26.74
N GLU A 137 -53.82 0.26 25.97
CA GLU A 137 -52.95 -0.41 25.00
C GLU A 137 -52.44 0.57 23.92
N ASP A 138 -53.22 1.62 23.63
CA ASP A 138 -52.89 2.70 22.69
C ASP A 138 -51.62 3.49 23.09
N ALA A 139 -51.32 3.60 24.39
CA ALA A 139 -50.13 4.29 24.87
C ALA A 139 -48.83 3.50 24.58
N GLU A 140 -48.91 2.17 24.46
CA GLU A 140 -47.75 1.36 24.06
C GLU A 140 -47.39 1.57 22.59
N PHE A 141 -48.38 1.66 21.71
CA PHE A 141 -48.16 1.97 20.29
C PHE A 141 -47.52 3.34 20.10
N PHE A 142 -47.90 4.32 20.94
CA PHE A 142 -47.28 5.64 20.94
C PHE A 142 -45.80 5.58 21.35
N ALA A 143 -45.47 4.89 22.44
CA ALA A 143 -44.08 4.72 22.88
C ALA A 143 -43.22 4.03 21.83
N VAL A 144 -43.77 3.01 21.17
CA VAL A 144 -43.13 2.31 20.04
C VAL A 144 -42.91 3.26 18.86
N GLY A 145 -43.93 4.02 18.47
CA GLY A 145 -43.84 4.97 17.35
C GLY A 145 -42.79 6.06 17.57
N MET A 146 -42.73 6.64 18.77
CA MET A 146 -41.70 7.62 19.12
C MET A 146 -40.29 7.03 19.11
N HIS A 147 -40.15 5.79 19.56
CA HIS A 147 -38.86 5.08 19.54
C HIS A 147 -38.36 4.88 18.10
N ASP A 148 -39.25 4.46 17.19
CA ASP A 148 -38.91 4.21 15.79
C ASP A 148 -38.59 5.50 15.03
N GLU A 149 -39.32 6.59 15.29
CA GLU A 149 -39.02 7.90 14.71
C GLU A 149 -37.64 8.41 15.19
N LEU A 150 -37.32 8.25 16.49
CA LEU A 150 -36.00 8.64 17.00
C LEU A 150 -34.86 7.83 16.40
N LEU A 151 -35.00 6.51 16.28
CA LEU A 151 -34.01 5.67 15.61
C LEU A 151 -33.82 6.09 14.14
N THR A 152 -34.91 6.43 13.46
CA THR A 152 -34.86 6.92 12.06
C THR A 152 -34.09 8.24 11.97
N ARG A 153 -34.40 9.21 12.83
CA ARG A 153 -33.71 10.51 12.88
C ARG A 153 -32.23 10.39 13.22
N LEU A 154 -31.86 9.47 14.11
CA LEU A 154 -30.48 9.21 14.47
C LEU A 154 -29.73 8.48 13.35
N ALA A 155 -30.41 7.61 12.59
CA ALA A 155 -29.82 6.86 11.49
C ALA A 155 -29.44 7.75 10.29
N ASP A 156 -30.09 8.91 10.12
CA ASP A 156 -29.71 9.92 9.11
C ASP A 156 -28.35 10.59 9.41
N ILE A 157 -27.84 10.47 10.64
CA ILE A 157 -26.55 11.03 11.04
C ILE A 157 -25.43 10.07 10.61
N THR A 158 -24.79 10.35 9.48
CA THR A 158 -23.75 9.49 8.88
C THR A 158 -22.52 9.26 9.77
N ALA A 159 -22.29 10.11 10.76
CA ALA A 159 -21.20 9.99 11.73
C ALA A 159 -21.52 9.13 12.97
N LEU A 160 -22.75 8.59 13.07
CA LEU A 160 -23.25 7.88 14.24
C LEU A 160 -23.70 6.46 13.87
N LYS A 161 -23.21 5.45 14.58
CA LYS A 161 -23.73 4.08 14.46
C LYS A 161 -24.92 3.90 15.38
N VAL A 162 -26.10 3.76 14.79
CA VAL A 162 -27.33 3.46 15.54
C VAL A 162 -27.51 1.95 15.63
N ILE A 163 -27.67 1.44 16.85
CA ILE A 163 -27.99 0.03 17.07
C ILE A 163 -29.42 -0.27 16.63
N SER A 164 -29.63 -1.40 15.97
CA SER A 164 -30.92 -1.74 15.38
C SER A 164 -32.02 -1.89 16.45
N ARG A 165 -33.24 -1.49 16.08
CA ARG A 165 -34.46 -1.65 16.90
C ARG A 165 -34.58 -3.07 17.46
N THR A 166 -34.43 -4.09 16.62
CA THR A 166 -34.61 -5.48 17.04
C THR A 166 -33.58 -5.92 18.08
N SER A 167 -32.37 -5.34 18.07
CA SER A 167 -31.33 -5.63 19.07
C SER A 167 -31.64 -4.99 20.43
N VAL A 168 -32.17 -3.76 20.45
CA VAL A 168 -32.48 -3.07 21.72
C VAL A 168 -33.80 -3.53 22.35
N MET A 169 -34.70 -4.12 21.56
CA MET A 169 -35.99 -4.64 22.05
C MET A 169 -35.86 -5.77 23.07
N GLU A 170 -34.74 -6.51 23.09
CA GLU A 170 -34.45 -7.52 24.13
C GLU A 170 -34.31 -6.90 25.52
N TYR A 171 -34.00 -5.60 25.60
CA TYR A 171 -33.74 -4.89 26.84
C TYR A 171 -34.95 -4.11 27.37
N ARG A 172 -36.15 -4.24 26.78
CA ARG A 172 -37.35 -3.47 27.16
C ARG A 172 -37.69 -3.56 28.66
N ASP A 173 -37.68 -4.77 29.21
CA ASP A 173 -38.02 -5.06 30.61
C ASP A 173 -36.83 -5.65 31.37
N THR A 174 -35.62 -5.26 30.98
CA THR A 174 -34.40 -5.76 31.60
C THR A 174 -34.18 -5.16 32.98
N THR A 175 -33.51 -5.92 33.84
CA THR A 175 -32.99 -5.44 35.14
C THR A 175 -31.49 -5.16 35.10
N LYS A 176 -30.85 -5.36 33.94
CA LYS A 176 -29.43 -5.06 33.73
C LYS A 176 -29.17 -3.58 33.92
N ASN A 177 -27.95 -3.25 34.37
CA ASN A 177 -27.54 -1.86 34.48
C ASN A 177 -27.15 -1.28 33.10
N MET A 178 -27.22 0.05 32.95
CA MET A 178 -26.93 0.71 31.68
C MET A 178 -25.50 0.44 31.15
N ARG A 179 -24.53 0.25 32.04
CA ARG A 179 -23.14 -0.02 31.66
C ARG A 179 -22.98 -1.41 31.03
N GLN A 180 -23.62 -2.42 31.61
CA GLN A 180 -23.65 -3.79 31.08
C GLN A 180 -24.34 -3.83 29.72
N ILE A 181 -25.45 -3.10 29.57
CA ILE A 181 -26.16 -3.02 28.29
C ILE A 181 -25.29 -2.32 27.23
N GLY A 182 -24.59 -1.25 27.59
CA GLY A 182 -23.63 -0.58 26.70
C GLY A 182 -22.52 -1.52 26.25
N GLU A 183 -21.92 -2.27 27.18
CA GLU A 183 -20.90 -3.27 26.88
C GLU A 183 -21.41 -4.39 25.95
N GLU A 184 -22.63 -4.91 26.18
CA GLU A 184 -23.23 -5.95 25.34
C GLU A 184 -23.59 -5.45 23.93
N LEU A 185 -23.97 -4.17 23.81
CA LEU A 185 -24.34 -3.54 22.53
C LEU A 185 -23.14 -2.90 21.81
N GLY A 186 -21.99 -2.77 22.47
CA GLY A 186 -20.79 -2.12 21.94
C GLY A 186 -20.97 -0.60 21.75
N VAL A 187 -21.58 0.07 22.74
CA VAL A 187 -21.81 1.53 22.78
C VAL A 187 -21.36 2.17 24.08
#